data_AF-A0A6L6F1U9-F1
#
_entry.id   AF-A0A6L6F1U9-F1
#
_cell.length_a   1.000
_cell.length_b   1.000
_cell.length_c   1.000
_cell.angle_alpha   90.00
_cell.angle_beta   90.00
_cell.angle_gamma   90.00
#
_symmetry.space_group_name_H-M   'P 1'
#
loop_
_entity.id
_entity.type
_entity.pdbx_description
1 polymer ?
#
loop_
_entity_poly.entity_id
_entity_poly.type
_entity_poly.pdbx_seq_one_letter_code
_entity_poly.pdbx_strand_id
1 'polypeptide(L)'
;MFGIRSSSVHLLIPPLLFPASSLSTPGRHLEDSFKEMSSMDMLLIAVIALCVLALVFDFTNGFHDAANSVATVVATRALPVKWAPPFSAFFNFLAYFVVGTAVANTIAKTVKTDSEGVAVTFAALFAAIAWNYFTWQIGMPSSSSHAIIGGLVGAGLAVGGLNAIDWASVQKAGIGIVLSPAVAFTIAIIAMYLVFGIQRMFKMRDDHPVFKGLQLVTAGAVSFGHGANDAQKTMGVIAALLLGAGYTSMSEDGKT
;
A
#
# COMPACT_ATOMS: atom_id res chain seq x y z
N MET A 1 -26.66 -75.27 54.86
CA MET A 1 -25.57 -75.62 53.93
C MET A 1 -26.14 -75.41 52.52
N PHE A 2 -25.54 -74.47 51.75
CA PHE A 2 -25.90 -73.96 50.40
C PHE A 2 -27.26 -73.21 50.30
N GLY A 3 -27.39 -71.92 49.95
CA GLY A 3 -26.63 -71.06 49.03
C GLY A 3 -27.20 -71.23 47.61
N ILE A 4 -27.99 -70.33 47.04
CA ILE A 4 -27.53 -69.18 46.22
C ILE A 4 -28.70 -68.21 45.94
N ARG A 5 -28.38 -66.91 45.99
CA ARG A 5 -29.15 -65.71 45.63
C ARG A 5 -29.25 -65.55 44.11
N SER A 6 -30.35 -65.05 43.57
CA SER A 6 -30.31 -64.13 42.42
C SER A 6 -31.58 -63.28 42.33
N SER A 7 -31.40 -61.98 42.16
CA SER A 7 -32.39 -60.91 42.26
C SER A 7 -33.00 -60.57 40.90
N SER A 8 -34.24 -60.08 40.95
CA SER A 8 -35.07 -59.54 39.87
C SER A 8 -34.39 -58.43 39.05
N VAL A 9 -34.63 -58.42 37.72
CA VAL A 9 -34.45 -57.22 36.89
C VAL A 9 -35.64 -57.09 35.95
N HIS A 10 -36.52 -56.12 36.25
CA HIS A 10 -37.52 -55.62 35.32
C HIS A 10 -36.83 -54.78 34.24
N LEU A 11 -37.01 -55.16 32.98
CA LEU A 11 -36.49 -54.45 31.81
C LEU A 11 -37.38 -53.23 31.53
N LEU A 12 -37.04 -52.07 32.11
CA LEU A 12 -37.57 -50.77 31.73
C LEU A 12 -36.74 -50.23 30.55
N ILE A 13 -37.31 -50.24 29.35
CA ILE A 13 -36.76 -49.55 28.18
C ILE A 13 -37.17 -48.07 28.30
N PRO A 14 -36.25 -47.12 28.50
CA PRO A 14 -36.58 -45.70 28.44
C PRO A 14 -36.81 -45.29 26.96
N PRO A 15 -37.78 -44.41 26.67
CA PRO A 15 -37.90 -43.84 25.34
C PRO A 15 -36.67 -42.94 25.07
N LEU A 16 -35.92 -43.26 24.00
CA LEU A 16 -34.91 -42.41 23.40
C LEU A 16 -35.59 -41.13 22.89
N LEU A 17 -35.73 -40.14 23.77
CA LEU A 17 -35.93 -38.75 23.41
C LEU A 17 -34.64 -38.24 22.78
N PHE A 18 -34.48 -38.46 21.47
CA PHE A 18 -33.58 -37.64 20.69
C PHE A 18 -34.10 -36.19 20.76
N PRO A 19 -33.32 -35.21 21.24
CA PRO A 19 -33.73 -33.82 21.16
C PRO A 19 -33.91 -33.48 19.67
N ALA A 20 -35.08 -32.95 19.31
CA ALA A 20 -35.45 -32.57 17.94
C ALA A 20 -34.57 -31.46 17.32
N SER A 21 -33.50 -31.03 18.01
CA SER A 21 -32.49 -30.09 17.52
C SER A 21 -31.41 -30.72 16.65
N SER A 22 -31.34 -32.05 16.52
CA SER A 22 -30.32 -32.73 15.68
C SER A 22 -30.76 -33.02 14.24
N LEU A 23 -32.02 -32.76 13.87
CA LEU A 23 -32.49 -32.79 12.49
C LEU A 23 -32.26 -31.41 11.84
N SER A 24 -31.00 -31.03 11.67
CA SER A 24 -30.67 -29.99 10.70
C SER A 24 -31.09 -30.48 9.31
N THR A 25 -32.06 -29.81 8.70
CA THR A 25 -32.57 -30.13 7.37
C THR A 25 -31.42 -30.11 6.35
N PRO A 26 -31.23 -31.17 5.53
CA PRO A 26 -30.14 -31.24 4.54
C PRO A 26 -30.10 -30.04 3.59
N GLY A 27 -31.24 -29.41 3.32
CA GLY A 27 -31.34 -28.20 2.49
C GLY A 27 -30.67 -26.96 3.10
N ARG A 28 -30.65 -26.84 4.43
CA ARG A 28 -30.08 -25.66 5.11
C ARG A 28 -28.55 -25.64 5.01
N HIS A 29 -27.91 -26.80 5.14
CA HIS A 29 -26.46 -26.96 4.93
C HIS A 29 -26.05 -26.68 3.48
N LEU A 30 -26.88 -27.05 2.49
CA LEU A 30 -26.62 -26.75 1.09
C LEU A 30 -26.81 -25.25 0.77
N GLU A 31 -27.83 -24.61 1.31
CA GLU A 31 -28.04 -23.17 1.19
C GLU A 31 -26.92 -22.37 1.86
N ASP A 32 -26.50 -22.78 3.07
CA ASP A 32 -25.39 -22.15 3.79
C ASP A 32 -24.06 -22.36 3.04
N SER A 33 -23.80 -23.56 2.52
CA SER A 33 -22.60 -23.83 1.69
C SER A 33 -22.60 -23.02 0.39
N PHE A 34 -23.76 -22.88 -0.27
CA PHE A 34 -23.88 -22.09 -1.50
C PHE A 34 -23.70 -20.59 -1.21
N LYS A 35 -24.20 -20.12 -0.06
CA LYS A 35 -24.03 -18.75 0.40
C LYS A 35 -22.57 -18.46 0.75
N GLU A 36 -21.88 -19.38 1.42
CA GLU A 36 -20.44 -19.27 1.67
C GLU A 36 -19.63 -19.26 0.37
N MET A 37 -19.91 -20.17 -0.55
CA MET A 37 -19.24 -20.23 -1.86
C MET A 37 -19.46 -18.93 -2.66
N SER A 38 -20.70 -18.45 -2.74
CA SER A 38 -21.02 -17.17 -3.41
C SER A 38 -20.37 -15.96 -2.74
N SER A 39 -20.18 -16.00 -1.41
CA SER A 39 -19.53 -14.93 -0.66
C SER A 39 -18.01 -14.94 -0.88
N MET A 40 -17.40 -16.11 -0.99
CA MET A 40 -15.98 -16.24 -1.35
C MET A 40 -15.70 -15.74 -2.77
N ASP A 41 -16.59 -16.05 -3.73
CA ASP A 41 -16.48 -15.56 -5.10
C ASP A 41 -16.58 -14.03 -5.18
N MET A 42 -17.54 -13.44 -4.43
CA MET A 42 -17.69 -11.98 -4.34
C MET A 42 -16.48 -11.30 -3.70
N LEU A 43 -15.89 -11.90 -2.66
CA LEU A 43 -14.69 -11.38 -2.00
C LEU A 43 -13.47 -11.42 -2.93
N LEU A 44 -13.29 -12.51 -3.69
CA LEU A 44 -12.23 -12.61 -4.69
C LEU A 44 -12.39 -11.55 -5.78
N ILE A 45 -13.61 -11.36 -6.30
CA ILE A 45 -13.91 -10.33 -7.30
C ILE A 45 -13.58 -8.93 -6.75
N ALA A 46 -13.95 -8.64 -5.49
CA ALA A 46 -13.65 -7.37 -4.85
C ALA A 46 -12.13 -7.14 -4.70
N VAL A 47 -11.37 -8.16 -4.31
CA VAL A 47 -9.90 -8.06 -4.21
C VAL A 47 -9.28 -7.80 -5.59
N ILE A 48 -9.69 -8.51 -6.63
CA ILE A 48 -9.20 -8.28 -7.99
C ILE A 48 -9.53 -6.86 -8.45
N ALA A 49 -10.76 -6.40 -8.23
CA ALA A 49 -11.18 -5.04 -8.58
C ALA A 49 -10.36 -3.98 -7.85
N LEU A 50 -10.03 -4.19 -6.57
CA LEU A 50 -9.20 -3.28 -5.78
C LEU A 50 -7.73 -3.32 -6.15
N CYS A 51 -7.20 -4.46 -6.57
CA CYS A 51 -5.87 -4.52 -7.18
C CYS A 51 -5.82 -3.68 -8.46
N VAL A 52 -6.85 -3.77 -9.32
CA VAL A 52 -6.96 -2.90 -10.50
C VAL A 52 -7.05 -1.43 -10.08
N LEU A 53 -7.84 -1.10 -9.06
CA LEU A 53 -7.94 0.27 -8.56
C LEU A 53 -6.60 0.79 -7.99
N ALA A 54 -5.82 -0.05 -7.32
CA ALA A 54 -4.49 0.29 -6.84
C ALA A 54 -3.52 0.56 -8.02
N LEU A 55 -3.62 -0.19 -9.12
CA LEU A 55 -2.87 0.10 -10.35
C LEU A 55 -3.32 1.40 -11.02
N VAL A 56 -4.62 1.73 -10.97
CA VAL A 56 -5.12 3.04 -11.42
C VAL A 56 -4.54 4.16 -10.57
N PHE A 57 -4.50 3.99 -9.24
CA PHE A 57 -3.84 4.93 -8.35
C PHE A 57 -2.37 5.13 -8.74
N ASP A 58 -1.62 4.04 -8.91
CA ASP A 58 -0.20 4.07 -9.32
C ASP A 58 -0.01 4.81 -10.65
N PHE A 59 -0.86 4.54 -11.64
CA PHE A 59 -0.85 5.23 -12.92
C PHE A 59 -1.13 6.73 -12.79
N THR A 60 -2.18 7.11 -12.06
CA THR A 60 -2.50 8.53 -11.83
C THR A 60 -1.39 9.24 -11.06
N ASN A 61 -0.73 8.53 -10.12
CA ASN A 61 0.38 9.08 -9.38
C ASN A 61 1.60 9.31 -10.28
N GLY A 62 1.98 8.31 -11.07
CA GLY A 62 3.08 8.41 -12.01
C GLY A 62 2.91 9.56 -13.01
N PHE A 63 1.69 9.80 -13.48
CA PHE A 63 1.40 10.94 -14.35
C PHE A 63 1.59 12.30 -13.64
N HIS A 64 1.19 12.40 -12.38
CA HIS A 64 1.34 13.60 -11.54
C HIS A 64 2.82 13.91 -11.27
N ASP A 65 3.58 12.88 -10.92
CA ASP A 65 4.95 13.03 -10.44
C ASP A 65 6.03 12.91 -11.51
N ALA A 66 5.73 12.34 -12.70
CA ALA A 66 6.70 12.20 -13.79
C ALA A 66 7.35 13.56 -14.13
N ALA A 67 6.56 14.63 -14.16
CA ALA A 67 7.05 15.99 -14.41
C ALA A 67 8.11 16.43 -13.39
N ASN A 68 7.93 16.11 -12.11
CA ASN A 68 8.83 16.52 -11.02
C ASN A 68 10.23 15.90 -11.16
N SER A 69 10.30 14.64 -11.62
CA SER A 69 11.56 13.89 -11.73
C SER A 69 12.49 14.34 -12.86
N VAL A 70 11.94 14.98 -13.91
CA VAL A 70 12.69 15.38 -15.11
C VAL A 70 12.58 16.87 -15.46
N ALA A 71 11.84 17.66 -14.68
CA ALA A 71 11.67 19.10 -14.91
C ALA A 71 13.02 19.84 -15.02
N THR A 72 14.00 19.47 -14.19
CA THR A 72 15.31 20.12 -14.16
C THR A 72 16.07 19.93 -15.48
N VAL A 73 16.20 18.69 -15.97
CA VAL A 73 16.91 18.36 -17.21
C VAL A 73 16.20 18.86 -18.46
N VAL A 74 14.87 18.99 -18.42
CA VAL A 74 14.09 19.59 -19.49
C VAL A 74 14.28 21.12 -19.50
N ALA A 75 14.21 21.77 -18.34
CA ALA A 75 14.37 23.22 -18.22
C ALA A 75 15.78 23.69 -18.63
N THR A 76 16.81 22.92 -18.28
CA THR A 76 18.20 23.21 -18.68
C THR A 76 18.53 22.78 -20.11
N ARG A 77 17.57 22.16 -20.82
CA ARG A 77 17.75 21.58 -22.17
C ARG A 77 18.85 20.52 -22.21
N ALA A 78 19.12 19.84 -21.09
CA ALA A 78 20.01 18.69 -21.03
C ALA A 78 19.35 17.45 -21.65
N LEU A 79 18.03 17.32 -21.53
CA LEU A 79 17.23 16.27 -22.16
C LEU A 79 16.07 16.88 -22.96
N PRO A 80 15.88 16.50 -24.24
CA PRO A 80 14.72 16.97 -25.00
C PRO A 80 13.42 16.47 -24.36
N VAL A 81 12.37 17.31 -24.37
CA VAL A 81 11.04 17.00 -23.80
C VAL A 81 10.51 15.65 -24.27
N LYS A 82 10.73 15.30 -25.53
CA LYS A 82 10.30 14.02 -26.12
C LYS A 82 10.91 12.78 -25.44
N TRP A 83 12.12 12.90 -24.92
CA TRP A 83 12.86 11.81 -24.27
C TRP A 83 12.70 11.79 -22.75
N ALA A 84 12.17 12.85 -22.14
CA ALA A 84 12.06 12.96 -20.70
C ALA A 84 11.10 11.92 -20.07
N PRO A 85 9.88 11.68 -20.61
CA PRO A 85 9.01 10.61 -20.09
C PRO A 85 9.59 9.19 -20.19
N PRO A 86 10.09 8.71 -21.35
CA PRO A 86 10.65 7.35 -21.41
C PRO A 86 11.92 7.20 -20.55
N PHE A 87 12.72 8.25 -20.41
CA PHE A 87 13.85 8.27 -19.50
C PHE A 87 13.39 8.06 -18.04
N SER A 88 12.42 8.86 -17.57
CA SER A 88 11.88 8.72 -16.21
C SER A 88 11.26 7.34 -15.99
N ALA A 89 10.44 6.87 -16.94
CA ALA A 89 9.79 5.56 -16.87
C ALA A 89 10.80 4.41 -16.75
N PHE A 90 11.91 4.45 -17.50
CA PHE A 90 12.96 3.44 -17.41
C PHE A 90 13.57 3.34 -16.01
N PHE A 91 13.95 4.46 -15.40
CA PHE A 91 14.54 4.47 -14.05
C PHE A 91 13.51 4.14 -12.96
N ASN A 92 12.26 4.60 -13.10
CA ASN A 92 11.18 4.22 -12.19
C ASN A 92 10.95 2.71 -12.22
N PHE A 93 10.92 2.11 -13.41
CA PHE A 93 10.77 0.66 -13.56
C PHE A 93 11.97 -0.11 -13.00
N LEU A 94 13.19 0.38 -13.21
CA LEU A 94 14.39 -0.27 -12.70
C LEU A 94 14.42 -0.34 -11.16
N ALA A 95 13.79 0.63 -10.49
CA ALA A 95 13.73 0.70 -9.03
C ALA A 95 13.03 -0.51 -8.40
N TYR A 96 12.05 -1.09 -9.10
CA TYR A 96 11.33 -2.28 -8.64
C TYR A 96 12.28 -3.45 -8.30
N PHE A 97 13.37 -3.63 -9.04
CA PHE A 97 14.28 -4.76 -8.85
C PHE A 97 15.22 -4.64 -7.65
N VAL A 98 15.30 -3.45 -7.05
CA VAL A 98 16.31 -3.14 -6.01
C VAL A 98 15.63 -2.77 -4.69
N VAL A 99 14.37 -2.36 -4.72
CA VAL A 99 13.71 -1.75 -3.57
C VAL A 99 13.24 -2.78 -2.53
N GLY A 100 13.32 -2.39 -1.25
CA GLY A 100 12.78 -3.15 -0.13
C GLY A 100 11.29 -2.86 0.14
N THR A 101 10.80 -3.29 1.29
CA THR A 101 9.36 -3.23 1.66
C THR A 101 9.05 -2.30 2.83
N ALA A 102 9.98 -1.40 3.20
CA ALA A 102 9.85 -0.59 4.42
C ALA A 102 8.63 0.36 4.40
N VAL A 103 8.40 1.06 3.30
CA VAL A 103 7.24 1.95 3.08
C VAL A 103 5.97 1.13 2.92
N ALA A 104 6.04 0.01 2.20
CA ALA A 104 4.92 -0.92 2.03
C ALA A 104 4.38 -1.41 3.37
N ASN A 105 5.28 -1.83 4.28
CA ASN A 105 4.92 -2.25 5.63
C ASN A 105 4.28 -1.14 6.45
N THR A 106 4.73 0.11 6.29
CA THR A 106 4.12 1.25 7.01
C THR A 106 2.70 1.54 6.52
N ILE A 107 2.47 1.47 5.20
CA ILE A 107 1.14 1.66 4.62
C ILE A 107 0.21 0.49 5.00
N ALA A 108 0.69 -0.74 4.86
CA ALA A 108 -0.08 -1.95 5.18
C ALA A 108 -0.58 -1.99 6.62
N LYS A 109 0.22 -1.48 7.56
CA LYS A 109 -0.10 -1.45 8.99
C LYS A 109 -0.85 -0.22 9.46
N THR A 110 -1.07 0.78 8.61
CA THR A 110 -1.69 2.06 9.00
C THR A 110 -3.05 1.85 9.69
N VAL A 111 -3.81 0.86 9.23
CA VAL A 111 -5.06 0.43 9.86
C VAL A 111 -4.91 -1.01 10.33
N LYS A 112 -5.26 -1.27 11.58
CA LYS A 112 -5.33 -2.63 12.13
C LYS A 112 -6.56 -3.30 11.51
N THR A 113 -6.32 -4.25 10.63
CA THR A 113 -7.38 -4.89 9.86
C THR A 113 -8.05 -5.98 10.67
N ASP A 114 -9.27 -5.69 11.13
CA ASP A 114 -10.31 -6.70 11.37
C ASP A 114 -11.13 -6.87 10.07
N SER A 115 -12.27 -7.56 10.10
CA SER A 115 -13.11 -8.02 8.96
C SER A 115 -13.59 -6.98 7.92
N GLU A 116 -13.12 -5.74 7.97
CA GLU A 116 -13.53 -4.61 7.12
C GLU A 116 -12.40 -4.05 6.23
N GLY A 117 -11.23 -4.69 6.18
CA GLY A 117 -10.08 -4.16 5.45
C GLY A 117 -10.31 -3.96 3.94
N VAL A 118 -11.23 -4.70 3.32
CA VAL A 118 -11.64 -4.50 1.92
C VAL A 118 -12.33 -3.14 1.74
N ALA A 119 -13.29 -2.80 2.59
CA ALA A 119 -14.03 -1.54 2.54
C ALA A 119 -13.12 -0.34 2.88
N VAL A 120 -12.25 -0.50 3.88
CA VAL A 120 -11.25 0.51 4.25
C VAL A 120 -10.30 0.80 3.09
N THR A 121 -9.79 -0.25 2.43
CA THR A 121 -8.87 -0.11 1.30
C THR A 121 -9.55 0.57 0.11
N PHE A 122 -10.79 0.20 -0.20
CA PHE A 122 -11.58 0.87 -1.23
C PHE A 122 -11.73 2.37 -0.95
N ALA A 123 -12.18 2.73 0.25
CA ALA A 123 -12.41 4.12 0.62
C ALA A 123 -11.10 4.94 0.58
N ALA A 124 -10.00 4.36 1.06
CA ALA A 124 -8.69 4.99 1.02
C ALA A 124 -8.18 5.22 -0.40
N LEU A 125 -8.26 4.21 -1.28
CA LEU A 125 -7.86 4.32 -2.69
C LEU A 125 -8.74 5.32 -3.43
N PHE A 126 -10.06 5.26 -3.24
CA PHE A 126 -10.99 6.18 -3.88
C PHE A 126 -10.69 7.63 -3.47
N ALA A 127 -10.49 7.88 -2.17
CA ALA A 127 -10.12 9.20 -1.67
C ALA A 127 -8.79 9.70 -2.25
N ALA A 128 -7.76 8.83 -2.29
CA ALA A 128 -6.46 9.18 -2.81
C ALA A 128 -6.48 9.48 -4.32
N ILE A 129 -7.19 8.66 -5.11
CA ILE A 129 -7.36 8.88 -6.57
C ILE A 129 -8.16 10.15 -6.83
N ALA A 130 -9.28 10.35 -6.13
CA ALA A 130 -10.09 11.55 -6.28
C ALA A 130 -9.28 12.81 -5.95
N TRP A 131 -8.46 12.76 -4.90
CA TRP A 131 -7.58 13.86 -4.53
C TRP A 131 -6.46 14.12 -5.56
N ASN A 132 -5.82 13.07 -6.07
CA ASN A 132 -4.83 13.18 -7.14
C ASN A 132 -5.43 13.83 -8.39
N TYR A 133 -6.62 13.38 -8.80
CA TYR A 133 -7.31 13.96 -9.95
C TYR A 133 -7.71 15.43 -9.72
N PHE A 134 -8.25 15.74 -8.55
CA PHE A 134 -8.64 17.11 -8.19
C PHE A 134 -7.44 18.06 -8.21
N THR A 135 -6.35 17.69 -7.55
CA THR A 135 -5.12 18.51 -7.49
C THR A 135 -4.46 18.67 -8.84
N TRP A 136 -4.54 17.64 -9.69
CA TRP A 136 -4.08 17.72 -11.06
C TRP A 136 -4.86 18.76 -11.88
N GLN A 137 -6.20 18.75 -11.80
CA GLN A 137 -7.07 19.67 -12.54
C GLN A 137 -6.77 21.15 -12.22
N ILE A 138 -6.36 21.44 -11.00
CA ILE A 138 -6.03 22.79 -10.54
C ILE A 138 -4.51 23.08 -10.58
N GLY A 139 -3.70 22.17 -11.11
CA GLY A 139 -2.25 22.33 -11.27
C GLY A 139 -1.46 22.42 -9.96
N MET A 140 -2.01 21.91 -8.84
CA MET A 140 -1.33 21.91 -7.55
C MET A 140 -0.46 20.66 -7.39
N PRO A 141 0.83 20.78 -7.02
CA PRO A 141 1.63 19.61 -6.68
C PRO A 141 1.05 18.94 -5.42
N SER A 142 0.83 17.63 -5.50
CA SER A 142 0.22 16.84 -4.43
C SER A 142 1.15 15.72 -3.99
N SER A 143 1.09 15.35 -2.71
CA SER A 143 1.83 14.20 -2.19
C SER A 143 0.90 13.01 -2.10
N SER A 144 1.15 11.98 -2.92
CA SER A 144 0.39 10.73 -2.86
C SER A 144 0.57 9.94 -1.57
N SER A 145 1.73 10.05 -0.91
CA SER A 145 1.94 9.47 0.41
C SER A 145 0.96 10.08 1.43
N HIS A 146 0.76 11.39 1.41
CA HIS A 146 -0.25 12.03 2.27
C HIS A 146 -1.66 11.64 1.89
N ALA A 147 -1.96 11.61 0.60
CA ALA A 147 -3.30 11.26 0.12
C ALA A 147 -3.71 9.84 0.56
N ILE A 148 -2.80 8.87 0.45
CA ILE A 148 -3.10 7.47 0.77
C ILE A 148 -3.11 7.20 2.28
N ILE A 149 -2.16 7.77 3.03
CA ILE A 149 -2.15 7.65 4.49
C ILE A 149 -3.37 8.38 5.08
N GLY A 150 -3.69 9.57 4.58
CA GLY A 150 -4.87 10.32 4.99
C GLY A 150 -6.17 9.58 4.66
N GLY A 151 -6.25 8.95 3.48
CA GLY A 151 -7.35 8.09 3.08
C GLY A 151 -7.52 6.87 3.99
N LEU A 152 -6.42 6.17 4.30
CA LEU A 152 -6.42 5.02 5.21
C LEU A 152 -6.81 5.42 6.64
N VAL A 153 -6.25 6.51 7.16
CA VAL A 153 -6.60 7.03 8.49
C VAL A 153 -8.07 7.43 8.53
N GLY A 154 -8.56 8.18 7.54
CA GLY A 154 -9.96 8.61 7.49
C GLY A 154 -10.93 7.42 7.43
N ALA A 155 -10.65 6.43 6.58
CA ALA A 155 -11.44 5.22 6.46
C ALA A 155 -11.39 4.36 7.75
N GLY A 156 -10.21 4.19 8.34
CA GLY A 156 -10.04 3.44 9.60
C GLY A 156 -10.77 4.10 10.78
N LEU A 157 -10.74 5.44 10.87
CA LEU A 157 -11.48 6.19 11.89
C LEU A 157 -13.00 6.00 11.75
N ALA A 158 -13.51 5.94 10.52
CA ALA A 158 -14.94 5.74 10.27
C ALA A 158 -15.43 4.35 10.71
N VAL A 159 -14.58 3.33 10.60
CA VAL A 159 -14.91 1.93 10.92
C VAL A 159 -14.73 1.62 12.40
N GLY A 160 -13.57 1.94 12.98
CA GLY A 160 -13.20 1.50 14.33
C GLY A 160 -12.65 2.59 15.23
N GLY A 161 -12.85 3.87 14.86
CA GLY A 161 -12.40 5.02 15.64
C GLY A 161 -10.88 5.06 15.83
N LEU A 162 -10.43 5.71 16.91
CA LEU A 162 -9.00 5.91 17.19
C LEU A 162 -8.22 4.61 17.42
N ASN A 163 -8.89 3.53 17.82
CA ASN A 163 -8.25 2.25 18.16
C ASN A 163 -7.88 1.43 16.93
N ALA A 164 -8.62 1.61 15.81
CA ALA A 164 -8.34 0.97 14.54
C ALA A 164 -7.06 1.47 13.86
N ILE A 165 -6.55 2.64 14.28
CA ILE A 165 -5.34 3.21 13.70
C ILE A 165 -4.09 2.71 14.44
N ASP A 166 -3.08 2.31 13.67
CA ASP A 166 -1.74 2.13 14.20
C ASP A 166 -0.98 3.48 14.19
N TRP A 167 -1.08 4.19 15.30
CA TRP A 167 -0.43 5.48 15.48
C TRP A 167 1.09 5.41 15.37
N ALA A 168 1.72 4.27 15.66
CA ALA A 168 3.16 4.12 15.47
C ALA A 168 3.53 4.13 13.99
N SER A 169 2.75 3.44 13.15
CA SER A 169 2.91 3.44 11.70
C SER A 169 2.63 4.82 11.10
N VAL A 170 1.55 5.49 11.53
CA VAL A 170 1.23 6.86 11.10
C VAL A 170 2.33 7.85 11.49
N GLN A 171 2.82 7.79 12.74
CA GLN A 171 3.89 8.66 13.20
C GLN A 171 5.19 8.43 12.42
N LYS A 172 5.54 7.16 12.13
CA LYS A 172 6.72 6.83 11.31
C LYS A 172 6.62 7.45 9.92
N ALA A 173 5.45 7.37 9.28
CA ALA A 173 5.22 7.99 7.99
C ALA A 173 5.25 9.52 8.06
N GLY A 174 4.63 10.11 9.09
CA GLY A 174 4.62 11.55 9.34
C GLY A 174 6.03 12.12 9.56
N ILE A 175 6.88 11.42 10.31
CA ILE A 175 8.29 11.79 10.48
C ILE A 175 9.00 11.79 9.12
N GLY A 176 8.82 10.74 8.31
CA GLY A 176 9.43 10.67 6.98
C GLY A 176 8.98 11.82 6.07
N ILE A 177 7.69 12.14 6.10
CA ILE A 177 7.08 13.25 5.36
C ILE A 177 7.69 14.61 5.72
N VAL A 178 7.89 14.90 7.02
CA VAL A 178 8.38 16.20 7.49
C VAL A 178 9.91 16.29 7.38
N LEU A 179 10.61 15.20 7.68
CA LEU A 179 12.07 15.17 7.72
C LEU A 179 12.69 15.08 6.33
N SER A 180 12.01 14.43 5.36
CA SER A 180 12.58 14.23 4.03
C SER A 180 12.87 15.53 3.26
N PRO A 181 12.00 16.57 3.25
CA PRO A 181 12.36 17.86 2.65
C PRO A 181 13.55 18.50 3.35
N ALA A 182 13.61 18.48 4.68
CA ALA A 182 14.72 19.07 5.43
C ALA A 182 16.06 18.43 5.06
N VAL A 183 16.11 17.09 5.03
CA VAL A 183 17.30 16.33 4.62
C VAL A 183 17.64 16.61 3.16
N ALA A 184 16.65 16.63 2.26
CA ALA A 184 16.86 16.94 0.85
C ALA A 184 17.43 18.36 0.64
N PHE A 185 16.93 19.36 1.36
CA PHE A 185 17.46 20.72 1.33
C PHE A 185 18.89 20.80 1.83
N THR A 186 19.22 20.14 2.94
CA THR A 186 20.59 20.10 3.46
C THR A 186 21.55 19.49 2.45
N ILE A 187 21.19 18.34 1.87
CA ILE A 187 22.01 17.67 0.85
C ILE A 187 22.14 18.57 -0.40
N ALA A 188 21.05 19.20 -0.85
CA ALA A 188 21.07 20.09 -2.01
C ALA A 188 21.98 21.31 -1.80
N ILE A 189 21.98 21.91 -0.60
CA ILE A 189 22.88 23.03 -0.25
C ILE A 189 24.34 22.57 -0.30
N ILE A 190 24.66 21.41 0.31
CA ILE A 190 26.02 20.87 0.29
C ILE A 190 26.47 20.59 -1.16
N ALA A 191 25.64 19.90 -1.94
CA ALA A 191 25.91 19.61 -3.34
C ALA A 191 26.12 20.89 -4.17
N MET A 192 25.34 21.94 -3.92
CA MET A 192 25.49 23.25 -4.57
C MET A 192 26.86 23.86 -4.29
N TYR A 193 27.30 23.91 -3.02
CA TYR A 193 28.62 24.44 -2.67
C TYR A 193 29.76 23.61 -3.25
N LEU A 194 29.61 22.28 -3.31
CA LEU A 194 30.60 21.40 -3.94
C LEU A 194 30.72 21.69 -5.44
N VAL A 195 29.60 21.81 -6.15
CA VAL A 195 29.59 22.15 -7.58
C VAL A 195 30.23 23.51 -7.83
N PHE A 196 29.89 24.54 -7.04
CA PHE A 196 30.54 25.85 -7.13
C PHE A 196 32.05 25.80 -6.86
N GLY A 197 32.48 24.98 -5.89
CA GLY A 197 33.90 24.76 -5.60
C GLY A 197 34.65 24.15 -6.79
N ILE A 198 34.07 23.12 -7.40
CA ILE A 198 34.62 22.45 -8.59
C ILE A 198 34.69 23.43 -9.77
N GLN A 199 33.63 24.19 -10.02
CA GLN A 199 33.59 25.20 -11.09
C GLN A 199 34.72 26.23 -10.93
N ARG A 200 34.94 26.73 -9.70
CA ARG A 200 36.01 27.69 -9.41
C ARG A 200 37.41 27.08 -9.57
N MET A 201 37.61 25.85 -9.09
CA MET A 201 38.91 25.17 -9.15
C MET A 201 39.34 24.89 -10.59
N PHE A 202 38.41 24.39 -11.42
CA PHE A 202 38.69 24.00 -12.80
C PHE A 202 38.33 25.07 -13.84
N LYS A 203 37.87 26.26 -13.40
CA LYS A 203 37.39 27.36 -14.25
C LYS A 203 36.34 26.89 -15.28
N MET A 204 35.50 25.93 -14.88
CA MET A 204 34.42 25.41 -15.72
C MET A 204 33.24 26.37 -15.68
N ARG A 205 32.66 26.65 -16.84
CA ARG A 205 31.43 27.44 -16.98
C ARG A 205 30.20 26.59 -16.63
N ASP A 206 29.08 27.24 -16.35
CA ASP A 206 27.81 26.57 -16.01
C ASP A 206 27.28 25.67 -17.15
N ASP A 207 27.59 26.03 -18.40
CA ASP A 207 27.18 25.30 -19.61
C ASP A 207 28.10 24.14 -19.98
N HIS A 208 29.10 23.83 -19.14
CA HIS A 208 30.08 22.79 -19.43
C HIS A 208 29.42 21.41 -19.62
N PRO A 209 29.81 20.62 -20.64
CA PRO A 209 29.17 19.33 -20.96
C PRO A 209 29.10 18.34 -19.79
N VAL A 210 30.09 18.38 -18.89
CA VAL A 210 30.12 17.54 -17.68
C VAL A 210 28.90 17.80 -16.80
N PHE A 211 28.49 19.05 -16.60
CA PHE A 211 27.32 19.36 -15.77
C PHE A 211 26.02 18.92 -16.43
N LYS A 212 25.93 18.93 -17.76
CA LYS A 212 24.79 18.33 -18.48
C LYS A 212 24.74 16.82 -18.25
N GLY A 213 25.88 16.12 -18.34
CA GLY A 213 25.96 14.69 -18.04
C GLY A 213 25.56 14.38 -16.59
N LEU A 214 26.07 15.15 -15.63
CA LEU A 214 25.71 15.00 -14.22
C LEU A 214 24.22 15.27 -13.96
N GLN A 215 23.61 16.25 -14.62
CA GLN A 215 22.17 16.50 -14.53
C GLN A 215 21.34 15.30 -15.02
N LEU A 216 21.77 14.61 -16.07
CA LEU A 216 21.11 13.39 -16.52
C LEU A 216 21.25 12.27 -15.48
N VAL A 217 22.44 12.09 -14.90
CA VAL A 217 22.67 11.09 -13.84
C VAL A 217 21.80 11.38 -12.62
N THR A 218 21.72 12.65 -12.18
CA THR A 218 20.89 13.03 -11.03
C THR A 218 19.40 12.89 -11.33
N ALA A 219 18.94 13.25 -12.54
CA ALA A 219 17.54 13.01 -12.93
C ALA A 219 17.20 11.52 -12.96
N GLY A 220 18.13 10.67 -13.40
CA GLY A 220 17.98 9.21 -13.32
C GLY A 220 17.88 8.73 -11.88
N ALA A 221 18.75 9.22 -10.99
CA ALA A 221 18.72 8.89 -9.56
C ALA A 221 17.43 9.35 -8.87
N VAL A 222 16.92 10.55 -9.19
CA VAL A 222 15.64 11.07 -8.69
C VAL A 222 14.48 10.21 -9.21
N SER A 223 14.45 9.89 -10.50
CA SER A 223 13.42 9.03 -11.11
C SER A 223 13.43 7.61 -10.50
N PHE A 224 14.62 7.07 -10.23
CA PHE A 224 14.77 5.77 -9.56
C PHE A 224 14.26 5.83 -8.11
N GLY A 225 14.67 6.84 -7.34
CA GLY A 225 14.20 7.03 -5.96
C GLY A 225 12.70 7.24 -5.87
N HIS A 226 12.13 7.92 -6.87
CA HIS A 226 10.70 8.09 -7.04
C HIS A 226 9.99 6.73 -7.25
N GLY A 227 10.43 5.95 -8.24
CA GLY A 227 9.86 4.63 -8.53
C GLY A 227 10.00 3.64 -7.37
N ALA A 228 11.10 3.70 -6.62
CA ALA A 228 11.29 2.91 -5.41
C ALA A 228 10.24 3.24 -4.33
N ASN A 229 9.86 4.52 -4.19
CA ASN A 229 8.85 4.93 -3.23
C ASN A 229 7.45 4.51 -3.70
N ASP A 230 7.13 4.79 -4.97
CA ASP A 230 5.81 4.52 -5.56
C ASP A 230 5.47 3.04 -5.60
N ALA A 231 6.41 2.19 -6.03
CA ALA A 231 6.21 0.75 -6.05
C ALA A 231 5.81 0.23 -4.66
N GLN A 232 6.44 0.74 -3.60
CA GLN A 232 6.11 0.36 -2.24
C GLN A 232 4.75 0.87 -1.77
N LYS A 233 4.24 2.00 -2.27
CA LYS A 233 2.89 2.48 -1.92
C LYS A 233 1.84 1.51 -2.40
N THR A 234 1.94 1.12 -3.67
CA THR A 234 1.01 0.19 -4.31
C THR A 234 1.13 -1.21 -3.68
N MET A 235 2.36 -1.68 -3.42
CA MET A 235 2.58 -2.92 -2.64
C MET A 235 1.94 -2.87 -1.25
N GLY A 236 2.09 -1.75 -0.53
CA GLY A 236 1.55 -1.59 0.83
C GLY A 236 0.03 -1.61 0.86
N VAL A 237 -0.63 -1.01 -0.13
CA VAL A 237 -2.10 -1.07 -0.22
C VAL A 237 -2.60 -2.44 -0.59
N ILE A 238 -1.95 -3.12 -1.55
CA ILE A 238 -2.31 -4.50 -1.89
C ILE A 238 -2.08 -5.41 -0.69
N ALA A 239 -1.00 -5.21 0.08
CA ALA A 239 -0.78 -5.94 1.32
C ALA A 239 -1.88 -5.67 2.36
N ALA A 240 -2.27 -4.41 2.57
CA ALA A 240 -3.39 -4.03 3.45
C ALA A 240 -4.71 -4.74 3.04
N LEU A 241 -4.99 -4.77 1.73
CA LEU A 241 -6.14 -5.43 1.17
C LEU A 241 -6.12 -6.95 1.44
N LEU A 242 -5.00 -7.60 1.16
CA LEU A 242 -4.86 -9.05 1.33
C LEU A 242 -4.95 -9.45 2.82
N LEU A 243 -4.41 -8.64 3.72
CA LEU A 243 -4.56 -8.82 5.17
C LEU A 243 -6.02 -8.69 5.58
N GLY A 244 -6.68 -7.62 5.12
CA GLY A 244 -8.08 -7.34 5.39
C GLY A 244 -9.06 -8.38 4.83
N ALA A 245 -8.69 -9.02 3.73
CA ALA A 245 -9.45 -10.09 3.09
C ALA A 245 -9.15 -11.48 3.69
N GLY A 246 -8.18 -11.59 4.61
CA GLY A 246 -7.78 -12.86 5.22
C GLY A 246 -6.96 -13.78 4.31
N TYR A 247 -6.44 -13.29 3.19
CA TYR A 247 -5.59 -14.07 2.27
C TYR A 247 -4.13 -14.17 2.73
N THR A 248 -3.70 -13.30 3.64
CA THR A 248 -2.36 -13.34 4.24
C THR A 248 -2.41 -12.96 5.72
N SER A 249 -1.40 -13.36 6.47
CA SER A 249 -1.24 -13.06 7.90
C SER A 249 0.05 -12.29 8.14
N MET A 250 0.05 -11.36 9.10
CA MET A 250 1.28 -10.70 9.56
C MET A 250 2.27 -11.72 10.13
N SER A 251 3.48 -11.78 9.58
CA SER A 251 4.57 -12.61 10.13
C SER A 251 5.03 -12.06 11.49
N GLU A 252 5.55 -12.92 12.37
CA GLU A 252 6.02 -12.57 13.73
C GLU A 252 7.12 -11.48 13.74
N ASP A 253 7.87 -11.33 12.64
CA ASP A 253 8.86 -10.25 12.44
C ASP A 253 8.24 -8.88 12.08
N GLY A 254 6.90 -8.82 11.99
CA GLY A 254 6.16 -7.61 11.60
C GLY A 254 6.41 -7.20 10.15
N LYS A 255 6.74 -8.12 9.25
CA LYS A 255 6.84 -7.86 7.81
C LYS A 255 5.75 -8.64 7.07
N THR A 256 5.16 -8.00 6.08
CA THR A 256 4.33 -8.63 5.04
C THR A 256 5.01 -8.56 3.69
#